data_AF-A0A963V7J1-F1
#
_entry.id   AF-A0A963V7J1-F1
#
_cell.length_a   1.000
_cell.length_b   1.000
_cell.length_c   1.000
_cell.angle_alpha   90.00
_cell.angle_beta   90.00
_cell.angle_gamma   90.00
#
_symmetry.space_group_name_H-M   'P 1'
#
loop_
_entity.id
_entity.type
_entity.pdbx_description
1 polymer ?
#
loop_
_entity_poly.entity_id
_entity_poly.type
_entity_poly.pdbx_seq_one_letter_code
_entity_poly.pdbx_strand_id
1 'polypeptide(L)'
;LGAVLGATGLAWLVVALRRRRFARAIEAPGVVEVDEGQIGYLGPTFGGYIALRELAEIRMIDVQGRGHWRLRQADGQILLIPVSAAGADLLYDAFAALPGIDMGVLSRAVDARAGTQVLWRRPAHAALT
;
A
#
# COMPACT_ATOMS: atom_id res chain seq x y z
N LEU A 1 -46.48 10.71 17.22
CA LEU A 1 -45.75 10.90 15.94
C LEU A 1 -44.34 11.46 16.16
N GLY A 2 -44.17 12.59 16.86
CA GLY A 2 -42.83 13.19 17.08
C GLY A 2 -41.81 12.29 17.79
N ALA A 3 -42.23 11.51 18.80
CA ALA A 3 -41.35 10.60 19.51
C ALA A 3 -40.80 9.45 18.62
N VAL A 4 -41.63 8.95 17.70
CA VAL A 4 -41.23 7.90 16.75
C VAL A 4 -40.22 8.44 15.73
N LEU A 5 -40.42 9.67 15.26
CA LEU A 5 -39.47 10.34 14.36
C LEU A 5 -38.14 10.62 15.07
N GLY A 6 -38.18 11.08 16.32
CA GLY A 6 -36.99 11.34 17.13
C GLY A 6 -36.16 10.08 17.41
N ALA A 7 -36.82 8.98 17.79
CA ALA A 7 -36.16 7.69 18.04
C ALA A 7 -35.47 7.14 16.79
N THR A 8 -36.14 7.24 15.64
CA THR A 8 -35.56 6.85 14.35
C THR A 8 -34.33 7.70 14.02
N GLY A 9 -34.40 9.02 14.18
CA GLY A 9 -33.26 9.92 13.96
C GLY A 9 -32.07 9.58 14.87
N LEU A 10 -32.32 9.29 16.14
CA LEU A 10 -31.29 8.89 17.10
C LEU A 10 -30.63 7.57 16.71
N ALA A 11 -31.42 6.57 16.30
CA ALA A 11 -30.92 5.29 15.84
C ALA A 11 -30.01 5.46 14.61
N TRP A 12 -30.42 6.28 13.65
CA TRP A 12 -29.61 6.63 12.48
C TRP A 12 -28.31 7.34 12.87
N LEU A 13 -28.36 8.29 13.82
CA LEU A 13 -27.18 8.99 14.32
C LEU A 13 -26.17 8.02 14.96
N VAL A 14 -26.66 7.08 15.77
CA VAL A 14 -25.83 6.05 16.42
C VAL A 14 -25.16 5.15 15.38
N VAL A 15 -25.89 4.71 14.34
CA VAL A 15 -25.32 3.92 13.24
C VAL A 15 -24.28 4.73 12.46
N ALA A 16 -24.55 5.99 12.17
CA ALA A 16 -23.60 6.87 11.49
C ALA A 16 -22.32 7.11 12.30
N LEU A 17 -22.43 7.32 13.62
CA LEU A 17 -21.29 7.48 14.53
C LEU A 17 -20.48 6.20 14.65
N ARG A 18 -21.14 5.04 14.74
CA ARG A 18 -20.48 3.72 14.72
C ARG A 18 -19.73 3.54 13.41
N ARG A 19 -20.36 3.82 12.26
CA ARG A 19 -19.73 3.68 10.92
C ARG A 19 -18.51 4.59 10.75
N ARG A 20 -18.55 5.82 11.28
CA ARG A 20 -17.38 6.72 11.28
C ARG A 20 -16.21 6.19 12.13
N ARG A 21 -16.48 5.51 13.25
CA ARG A 21 -15.41 4.91 14.08
C ARG A 21 -14.71 3.72 13.40
N PHE A 22 -15.37 3.06 12.45
CA PHE A 22 -14.76 2.02 11.61
C PHE A 22 -14.09 2.57 10.35
N ALA A 23 -14.35 3.83 9.97
CA ALA A 23 -13.56 4.53 8.98
C ALA A 23 -12.22 4.94 9.61
N ARG A 24 -11.28 3.99 9.66
CA ARG A 24 -9.89 4.24 10.06
C ARG A 24 -9.37 5.37 9.17
N ALA A 25 -8.77 6.40 9.78
CA ALA A 25 -8.21 7.51 9.02
C ALA A 25 -7.12 6.96 8.08
N ILE A 26 -7.45 6.81 6.80
CA ILE A 26 -6.46 6.53 5.78
C ILE A 26 -5.74 7.86 5.59
N GLU A 27 -4.53 7.99 6.14
CA GLU A 27 -3.80 9.26 6.13
C GLU A 27 -3.37 9.70 4.72
N ALA A 28 -3.45 8.82 3.73
CA ALA A 28 -3.23 9.12 2.32
C ALA A 28 -4.35 8.52 1.44
N PRO A 29 -4.96 9.28 0.53
CA PRO A 29 -6.07 8.79 -0.28
C PRO A 29 -5.61 7.73 -1.29
N GLY A 30 -6.26 6.57 -1.30
CA GLY A 30 -6.05 5.50 -2.26
C GLY A 30 -6.19 4.11 -1.63
N VAL A 31 -6.38 3.09 -2.45
CA VAL A 31 -6.47 1.68 -2.04
C VAL A 31 -5.46 0.85 -2.81
N VAL A 32 -4.83 -0.09 -2.11
CA VAL A 32 -3.95 -1.11 -2.66
C VAL A 32 -4.73 -2.41 -2.75
N GLU A 33 -4.62 -3.07 -3.89
CA GLU A 33 -5.19 -4.38 -4.14
C GLU A 33 -4.08 -5.32 -4.63
N VAL A 34 -4.16 -6.58 -4.24
CA VAL A 34 -3.24 -7.62 -4.71
C VAL A 34 -4.07 -8.79 -5.18
N ASP A 35 -3.92 -9.16 -6.45
CA ASP A 35 -4.63 -10.27 -7.08
C ASP A 35 -3.70 -11.06 -8.00
N GLU A 36 -3.64 -12.38 -7.85
CA GLU A 36 -2.78 -13.30 -8.63
C GLU A 36 -1.33 -12.82 -8.87
N GLY A 37 -0.73 -12.15 -7.88
CA GLY A 37 0.62 -11.59 -8.01
C GLY A 37 0.72 -10.31 -8.85
N GLN A 38 -0.38 -9.62 -9.09
CA GLN A 38 -0.45 -8.25 -9.56
C GLN A 38 -0.75 -7.33 -8.38
N ILE A 39 0.01 -6.24 -8.29
CA ILE A 39 -0.20 -5.18 -7.30
C ILE A 39 -0.84 -4.01 -8.02
N GLY A 40 -2.02 -3.60 -7.55
CA GLY A 40 -2.72 -2.41 -7.99
C GLY A 40 -2.71 -1.33 -6.92
N TYR A 41 -2.58 -0.07 -7.35
CA TYR A 41 -2.86 1.08 -6.50
C TYR A 41 -3.82 2.03 -7.21
N LEU A 42 -4.97 2.25 -6.58
CA LEU A 42 -6.03 3.12 -7.06
C LEU A 42 -6.03 4.39 -6.23
N GLY A 43 -5.15 5.32 -6.60
CA GLY A 43 -5.12 6.66 -6.02
C GLY A 43 -6.04 7.65 -6.77
N PRO A 44 -6.40 8.77 -6.14
CA PRO A 44 -7.35 9.75 -6.71
C PRO A 44 -6.78 10.54 -7.89
N THR A 45 -5.45 10.70 -7.96
CA THR A 45 -4.76 11.50 -8.98
C THR A 45 -3.84 10.65 -9.84
N PHE A 46 -3.23 9.62 -9.24
CA PHE A 46 -2.34 8.69 -9.90
C PHE A 46 -2.64 7.28 -9.37
N GLY A 47 -2.45 6.30 -10.23
CA GLY A 47 -2.64 4.89 -9.94
C GLY A 47 -2.04 4.04 -11.04
N GLY A 48 -2.13 2.73 -10.87
CA GLY A 48 -1.59 1.79 -11.85
C GLY A 48 -1.45 0.40 -11.28
N TYR A 49 -0.98 -0.49 -12.13
CA TYR A 49 -0.81 -1.90 -11.83
C TYR A 49 0.59 -2.34 -12.23
N ILE A 50 1.15 -3.25 -11.45
CA ILE A 50 2.45 -3.85 -11.69
C ILE A 50 2.37 -5.33 -11.38
N ALA A 51 2.88 -6.16 -12.30
CA ALA A 51 3.01 -7.59 -12.04
C ALA A 51 4.26 -7.86 -11.19
N LEU A 52 4.10 -8.60 -10.09
CA LEU A 52 5.18 -8.97 -9.16
C LEU A 52 6.31 -9.72 -9.88
N ARG A 53 5.97 -10.53 -10.90
CA ARG A 53 6.94 -11.24 -11.74
C ARG A 53 7.83 -10.31 -12.58
N GLU A 54 7.36 -9.11 -12.90
CA GLU A 54 8.08 -8.09 -13.69
C GLU A 54 8.73 -7.02 -12.82
N LEU A 55 8.45 -7.02 -11.51
CA LEU A 55 9.03 -6.12 -10.53
C LEU A 55 10.56 -6.27 -10.52
N ALA A 56 11.27 -5.18 -10.79
CA ALA A 56 12.72 -5.13 -10.88
C ALA A 56 13.37 -4.45 -9.66
N GLU A 57 12.69 -3.49 -9.04
CA GLU A 57 13.21 -2.77 -7.87
C GLU A 57 12.07 -2.35 -6.93
N ILE A 58 12.29 -2.54 -5.62
CA ILE A 58 11.50 -1.94 -4.54
C ILE A 58 12.38 -0.93 -3.84
N ARG A 59 11.87 0.30 -3.73
CA ARG A 59 12.53 1.39 -3.02
C ARG A 59 11.56 2.03 -2.05
N MET A 60 12.05 2.39 -0.88
CA MET A 60 11.36 3.33 0.00
C MET A 60 11.83 4.74 -0.33
N ILE A 61 10.90 5.65 -0.53
CA ILE A 61 11.18 7.07 -0.74
C ILE A 61 10.39 7.91 0.24
N ASP A 62 10.91 9.07 0.61
CA ASP A 62 10.15 10.08 1.32
C ASP A 62 9.60 11.11 0.32
N VAL A 63 8.31 11.37 0.40
CA VAL A 63 7.65 12.45 -0.34
C VAL A 63 6.91 13.32 0.68
N GLN A 64 7.43 14.51 0.92
CA GLN A 64 6.85 15.49 1.85
C GLN A 64 6.68 14.95 3.29
N GLY A 65 7.67 14.21 3.81
CA GLY A 65 7.65 13.64 5.16
C GLY A 65 6.79 12.38 5.31
N ARG A 66 6.32 11.83 4.19
CA ARG A 66 5.51 10.62 4.11
C ARG A 66 6.24 9.56 3.30
N GLY A 67 6.40 8.38 3.90
CA GLY A 67 6.98 7.22 3.23
C GLY A 67 6.10 6.72 2.10
N HIS A 68 6.72 6.42 0.97
CA HIS A 68 6.10 5.78 -0.19
C HIS A 68 6.93 4.60 -0.67
N TRP A 69 6.24 3.53 -1.07
CA TRP A 69 6.80 2.45 -1.86
C TRP A 69 6.90 2.89 -3.30
N ARG A 70 8.12 2.90 -3.85
CA ARG A 70 8.37 3.06 -5.27
C ARG A 70 8.70 1.69 -5.84
N LEU A 71 7.77 1.15 -6.62
CA LEU A 71 7.89 -0.12 -7.31
C LEU A 71 8.24 0.16 -8.76
N ARG A 72 9.25 -0.53 -9.31
CA ARG A 72 9.67 -0.34 -10.70
C ARG A 72 9.71 -1.67 -11.44
N GLN A 73 9.13 -1.72 -12.63
CA GLN A 73 9.23 -2.87 -13.54
C GLN A 73 10.51 -2.85 -14.38
N ALA A 74 10.81 -3.99 -14.99
CA ALA A 74 11.93 -4.13 -15.93
C ALA A 74 11.80 -3.21 -17.16
N ASP A 75 10.57 -2.93 -17.61
CA ASP A 75 10.26 -2.03 -18.74
C ASP A 75 10.35 -0.53 -18.39
N GLY A 76 10.63 -0.21 -17.12
CA GLY A 76 10.77 1.17 -16.64
C GLY A 76 9.50 1.77 -16.05
N GLN A 77 8.35 1.08 -16.08
CA GLN A 77 7.14 1.55 -15.41
C GLN A 77 7.36 1.67 -13.90
N ILE A 78 6.77 2.70 -13.30
CA ILE A 78 6.90 3.00 -11.87
C ILE A 78 5.51 3.14 -11.27
N LEU A 79 5.27 2.42 -10.18
CA LEU A 79 4.11 2.59 -9.33
C LEU A 79 4.55 3.17 -7.99
N LEU A 80 3.92 4.27 -7.57
CA LEU A 80 4.17 4.92 -6.30
C LEU A 80 2.97 4.69 -5.38
N ILE A 81 3.21 4.07 -4.22
CA ILE A 81 2.17 3.69 -3.27
C ILE A 81 2.50 4.31 -1.90
N PRO A 82 1.64 5.16 -1.32
CA PRO A 82 1.84 5.64 0.05
C PRO A 82 1.88 4.47 1.04
N VAL A 83 2.82 4.49 1.99
CA VAL A 83 2.89 3.48 3.06
C VAL A 83 1.61 3.46 3.92
N SER A 84 0.92 4.60 3.99
CA SER A 84 -0.34 4.78 4.73
C SER A 84 -1.61 4.57 3.88
N ALA A 85 -1.50 4.03 2.66
CA ALA A 85 -2.67 3.72 1.84
C ALA A 85 -3.49 2.56 2.44
N ALA A 86 -4.79 2.49 2.15
CA ALA A 86 -5.60 1.36 2.58
C ALA A 86 -5.14 0.08 1.84
N GLY A 87 -5.00 -1.03 2.56
CA GLY A 87 -4.52 -2.29 1.98
C GLY A 87 -3.00 -2.34 1.74
N ALA A 88 -2.23 -1.32 2.16
CA ALA A 88 -0.78 -1.32 2.01
C ALA A 88 -0.10 -2.48 2.78
N ASP A 89 -0.78 -3.05 3.77
CA ASP A 89 -0.38 -4.26 4.49
C ASP A 89 -0.32 -5.50 3.58
N LEU A 90 -1.17 -5.58 2.54
CA LEU A 90 -1.15 -6.67 1.55
C LEU A 90 0.17 -6.74 0.78
N LEU A 91 0.90 -5.62 0.68
CA LEU A 91 2.21 -5.58 0.03
C LEU A 91 3.24 -6.42 0.77
N TYR A 92 3.10 -6.59 2.10
CA TYR A 92 4.04 -7.39 2.89
C TYR A 92 4.05 -8.84 2.41
N ASP A 93 2.87 -9.44 2.30
CA ASP A 93 2.70 -10.82 1.84
C ASP A 93 3.08 -10.95 0.36
N ALA A 94 2.73 -9.96 -0.47
CA ALA A 94 3.13 -9.94 -1.88
C ALA A 94 4.66 -9.90 -2.05
N PHE A 95 5.36 -9.06 -1.27
CA PHE A 95 6.81 -8.96 -1.35
C PHE A 95 7.52 -10.19 -0.80
N ALA A 96 6.94 -10.89 0.18
CA ALA A 96 7.51 -12.12 0.73
C ALA A 96 7.67 -13.24 -0.32
N ALA A 97 6.91 -13.20 -1.42
CA ALA A 97 7.05 -14.13 -2.53
C ALA A 97 8.24 -13.81 -3.47
N LEU A 98 8.94 -12.69 -3.27
CA LEU A 98 10.08 -12.30 -4.11
C LEU A 98 11.37 -13.04 -3.72
N PRO A 99 12.18 -13.48 -4.70
CA PRO A 99 13.42 -14.18 -4.43
C PRO A 99 14.45 -13.25 -3.76
N GLY A 100 15.02 -13.70 -2.64
CA GLY A 100 16.07 -12.97 -1.93
C GLY A 100 15.61 -11.70 -1.23
N ILE A 101 14.30 -11.53 -1.01
CA ILE A 101 13.77 -10.41 -0.23
C ILE A 101 14.15 -10.55 1.25
N ASP A 102 14.58 -9.45 1.87
CA ASP A 102 14.78 -9.37 3.32
C ASP A 102 13.62 -8.60 3.94
N MET A 103 12.67 -9.35 4.52
CA MET A 103 11.48 -8.79 5.15
C MET A 103 11.80 -7.95 6.40
N GLY A 104 12.92 -8.23 7.07
CA GLY A 104 13.39 -7.47 8.24
C GLY A 104 14.03 -6.13 7.86
N VAL A 105 14.62 -6.01 6.66
CA VAL A 105 15.04 -4.72 6.09
C VAL A 105 13.82 -3.90 5.67
N LEU A 106 12.80 -4.53 5.08
CA LEU A 106 11.55 -3.86 4.71
C LEU A 106 10.83 -3.27 5.92
N SER A 107 10.61 -4.05 6.98
CA SER A 107 9.90 -3.60 8.18
C SER A 107 10.63 -2.45 8.87
N ARG A 108 11.96 -2.57 9.05
CA ARG A 108 12.78 -1.49 9.63
C ARG A 108 12.73 -0.21 8.81
N ALA A 109 12.67 -0.31 7.49
CA ALA A 109 12.56 0.87 6.63
C ALA A 109 11.26 1.63 6.89
N VAL A 110 10.13 0.91 6.99
CA VAL A 110 8.82 1.48 7.32
C VAL A 110 8.85 2.14 8.69
N ASP A 111 9.33 1.43 9.71
CA ASP A 111 9.32 1.89 11.10
C ASP A 111 10.23 3.10 11.33
N ALA A 112 11.43 3.07 10.75
CA ALA A 112 12.38 4.16 10.86
C ALA A 112 11.97 5.41 10.05
N ARG A 113 10.87 5.33 9.27
CA ARG A 113 10.53 6.30 8.21
C ARG A 113 11.78 6.59 7.39
N ALA A 114 12.50 5.52 7.05
CA ALA A 114 13.82 5.62 6.45
C ALA A 114 13.72 6.48 5.19
N GLY A 115 14.69 7.37 5.00
CA GLY A 115 14.77 8.18 3.80
C GLY A 115 14.92 7.33 2.53
N THR A 116 15.15 7.99 1.41
CA THR A 116 15.22 7.32 0.10
C THR A 116 16.27 6.20 0.05
N GLN A 117 15.83 4.93 0.09
CA GLN A 117 16.71 3.76 0.09
C GLN A 117 16.14 2.59 -0.74
N VAL A 118 17.03 1.88 -1.43
CA VAL A 118 16.67 0.65 -2.17
C VAL A 118 16.55 -0.49 -1.18
N LEU A 119 15.42 -1.19 -1.20
CA LEU A 119 15.15 -2.30 -0.29
C LEU A 119 15.33 -3.64 -0.97
N TRP A 120 15.07 -3.71 -2.28
CA TRP A 120 15.23 -4.92 -3.04
C TRP A 120 15.45 -4.62 -4.52
N ARG A 121 16.24 -5.48 -5.16
CA ARG A 121 16.36 -5.55 -6.62
C ARG A 121 16.27 -7.00 -7.04
N ARG A 122 15.67 -7.23 -8.20
CA ARG A 122 15.62 -8.57 -8.77
C ARG A 122 17.05 -9.11 -8.94
N PRO A 123 17.37 -10.28 -8.37
CA PRO A 123 18.68 -10.88 -8.60
C PRO A 123 18.80 -11.18 -10.10
N ALA A 124 19.90 -10.75 -10.72
CA ALA A 124 20.23 -11.19 -12.07
C ALA A 124 20.42 -12.71 -12.00
N HIS A 125 19.70 -13.46 -12.83
CA HIS A 125 19.96 -14.89 -12.93
C HIS A 125 21.39 -15.02 -13.48
N ALA A 126 22.33 -15.46 -12.65
CA ALA A 126 23.65 -15.81 -13.12
C ALA A 126 23.45 -16.94 -14.13
N ALA A 127 23.52 -16.61 -15.41
CA ALA A 127 23.57 -17.61 -16.47
C ALA A 127 24.82 -18.45 -16.18
N LEU A 128 24.61 -19.65 -15.64
CA LEU A 128 25.67 -20.64 -15.52
C LEU A 128 25.99 -21.09 -16.94
N THR A 129 27.11 -20.58 -17.45
CA THR A 129 27.79 -21.04 -18.67
C THR A 129 28.33 -22.45 -18.48
#